data_AF-I4Y8R1-F1
#
_entry.id   AF-I4Y8R1-F1
#
_cell.length_a   1.000
_cell.length_b   1.000
_cell.length_c   1.000
_cell.angle_alpha   90.00
_cell.angle_beta   90.00
_cell.angle_gamma   90.00
#
_symmetry.space_group_name_H-M   'P 1'
#
loop_
_entity.id
_entity.type
_entity.pdbx_description
1 polymer ?
#
loop_
_entity_poly.entity_id
_entity_poly.type
_entity_poly.pdbx_seq_one_letter_code
_entity_poly.pdbx_strand_id
1 'polypeptide(L)'
;MNNIINQEPSVKSLILSKIPQPSLSTYLHALNDSTNRIIHSIPLGNTRAIYTLSRLKIPLTDWSKVISTYLPFFTSSNLHPADRFIAIQPTTLQFIRLLSHLPTITDDQLPTSLDYIWQKIRQSWSDWFNQIDDNVNNQGAMFSASILQTWAKGLDEICQSDKTPEGFHASCQIDLINLRQNWESNLGWLIARDITARPSWAV
;
A
#
# COMPACT_ATOMS: atom_id res chain seq x y z
N MET A 1 25.04 11.73 -13.30
CA MET A 1 24.50 10.42 -13.75
C MET A 1 23.19 10.54 -14.53
N ASN A 2 22.22 11.36 -14.11
CA ASN A 2 20.92 11.48 -14.82
C ASN A 2 21.01 11.96 -16.28
N ASN A 3 22.02 12.75 -16.67
CA ASN A 3 22.15 13.23 -18.05
C ASN A 3 22.59 12.16 -19.07
N ILE A 4 23.29 11.10 -18.64
CA ILE A 4 23.79 10.05 -19.54
C ILE A 4 22.68 9.02 -19.84
N ILE A 5 21.83 8.76 -18.84
CA ILE A 5 20.70 7.80 -18.94
C ILE A 5 19.63 8.29 -19.93
N ASN A 6 19.47 9.61 -20.09
CA ASN A 6 18.52 10.20 -21.05
C ASN A 6 19.05 10.24 -22.49
N GLN A 7 20.37 10.10 -22.69
CA GLN A 7 21.01 10.17 -24.02
C GLN A 7 21.12 8.80 -24.68
N GLU A 8 21.25 7.71 -23.90
CA GLU A 8 21.26 6.34 -24.43
C GLU A 8 20.36 5.38 -23.61
N PRO A 9 19.16 5.01 -24.11
CA PRO A 9 18.26 4.08 -23.45
C PRO A 9 18.84 2.66 -23.28
N SER A 10 19.75 2.24 -24.16
CA SER A 10 20.46 0.96 -24.10
C SER A 10 21.35 0.85 -22.85
N VAL A 11 21.98 1.96 -22.44
CA VAL A 11 22.81 2.06 -21.23
C VAL A 11 21.95 1.93 -19.97
N LYS A 12 20.73 2.49 -19.98
CA LYS A 12 19.76 2.30 -18.89
C LYS A 12 19.43 0.83 -18.69
N SER A 13 19.13 0.10 -19.77
CA SER A 13 18.81 -1.33 -19.73
C SER A 13 19.99 -2.19 -19.26
N LEU A 14 21.21 -1.85 -19.70
CA LEU A 14 22.44 -2.55 -19.29
C LEU A 14 22.82 -2.27 -17.83
N ILE A 15 22.65 -1.03 -17.35
CA ILE A 15 22.90 -0.69 -15.94
C ILE A 15 21.84 -1.33 -15.05
N LEU A 16 20.56 -1.27 -15.43
CA LEU A 16 19.47 -1.90 -14.69
C LEU A 16 19.63 -3.43 -14.60
N SER A 17 20.21 -4.08 -15.61
CA SER A 17 20.52 -5.52 -15.57
C SER A 17 21.74 -5.88 -14.72
N LYS A 18 22.54 -4.89 -14.31
CA LYS A 18 23.74 -5.07 -13.45
C LYS A 18 23.51 -4.64 -12.00
N ILE A 19 22.47 -3.86 -11.72
CA ILE A 19 22.08 -3.54 -10.35
C ILE A 19 21.31 -4.74 -9.81
N PRO A 20 21.72 -5.32 -8.67
CA PRO A 20 20.96 -6.40 -8.06
C PRO A 20 19.56 -5.88 -7.71
N GLN A 21 18.52 -6.60 -8.17
CA GLN A 21 17.15 -6.30 -7.80
C GLN A 21 17.05 -6.35 -6.26
N PRO A 22 16.46 -5.34 -5.61
CA PRO A 22 16.32 -5.35 -4.17
C PRO A 22 15.46 -6.54 -3.74
N SER A 23 15.87 -7.19 -2.67
CA SER A 23 15.08 -8.28 -2.09
C SER A 23 13.83 -7.72 -1.39
N LEU A 24 12.77 -8.54 -1.29
CA LEU A 24 11.56 -8.15 -0.56
C LEU A 24 11.88 -7.82 0.90
N SER A 25 12.74 -8.59 1.57
CA SER A 25 13.13 -8.32 2.95
C SER A 25 13.85 -6.98 3.11
N THR A 26 14.73 -6.61 2.16
CA THR A 26 15.37 -5.28 2.12
C THR A 26 14.32 -4.17 1.99
N TYR A 27 13.33 -4.34 1.11
CA TYR A 27 12.25 -3.37 0.96
C TYR A 27 11.43 -3.24 2.24
N LEU A 28 10.95 -4.34 2.80
CA LEU A 28 10.11 -4.32 4.01
C LEU A 28 10.86 -3.74 5.22
N HIS A 29 12.16 -4.01 5.34
CA HIS A 29 13.00 -3.41 6.36
C HIS A 29 13.12 -1.90 6.18
N ALA A 30 13.47 -1.44 4.97
CA ALA A 30 13.56 0.00 4.66
C ALA A 30 12.23 0.73 4.85
N LEU A 31 11.12 0.09 4.50
CA LEU A 31 9.77 0.58 4.72
C LEU A 31 9.47 0.73 6.21
N ASN A 32 9.68 -0.30 7.01
CA ASN A 32 9.45 -0.26 8.45
C ASN A 32 10.33 0.80 9.13
N ASP A 33 11.61 0.88 8.78
CA ASP A 33 12.54 1.85 9.34
C ASP A 33 12.13 3.29 9.02
N SER A 34 11.74 3.56 7.78
CA SER A 34 11.27 4.89 7.38
C SER A 34 9.92 5.24 8.01
N THR A 35 8.99 4.30 8.16
CA THR A 35 7.74 4.50 8.93
C THR A 35 8.04 4.86 10.38
N ASN A 36 8.93 4.11 11.05
CA ASN A 36 9.32 4.39 12.44
C ASN A 36 9.97 5.77 12.58
N ARG A 37 10.80 6.20 11.61
CA ARG A 37 11.36 7.56 11.61
C ARG A 37 10.29 8.64 11.55
N ILE A 38 9.23 8.45 10.77
CA ILE A 38 8.10 9.39 10.75
C ILE A 38 7.41 9.41 12.11
N ILE A 39 7.06 8.24 12.65
CA ILE A 39 6.36 8.13 13.95
C ILE A 39 7.18 8.78 15.07
N HIS A 40 8.49 8.53 15.14
CA HIS A 40 9.37 9.15 16.14
C HIS A 40 9.56 10.67 15.94
N SER A 41 9.23 11.21 14.76
CA SER A 41 9.28 12.65 14.50
C SER A 41 8.01 13.38 14.96
N ILE A 42 6.96 12.65 15.32
CA ILE A 42 5.71 13.20 15.84
C ILE A 42 5.93 13.70 17.28
N PRO A 43 5.68 14.98 17.59
CA PRO A 43 5.84 15.50 18.93
C PRO A 43 4.96 14.78 19.96
N LEU A 44 5.52 14.52 21.14
CA LEU A 44 4.74 14.00 22.27
C LEU A 44 3.84 15.10 22.85
N GLY A 45 2.60 14.74 23.20
CA GLY A 45 1.62 15.64 23.81
C GLY A 45 0.73 16.36 22.80
N ASN A 46 -0.16 17.22 23.30
CA ASN A 46 -1.12 17.94 22.46
C ASN A 46 -0.42 19.09 21.72
N THR A 47 -0.01 18.85 20.48
CA THR A 47 0.63 19.83 19.61
C THR A 47 -0.26 20.17 18.42
N ARG A 48 -0.17 21.41 17.93
CA ARG A 48 -0.97 21.85 16.79
C ARG A 48 -0.59 21.04 15.54
N ALA A 49 -1.59 20.59 14.78
CA ALA A 49 -1.40 19.80 13.57
C ALA A 49 -0.37 20.41 12.60
N ILE A 50 -0.43 21.74 12.39
CA ILE A 50 0.51 22.47 11.51
C ILE A 50 1.98 22.28 11.94
N TYR A 51 2.25 22.31 13.24
CA TYR A 51 3.61 22.10 13.77
C TYR A 51 4.08 20.68 13.54
N THR A 52 3.22 19.70 13.81
CA THR A 52 3.49 18.28 13.55
C THR A 52 3.80 18.06 12.08
N LEU A 53 2.94 18.55 11.17
CA LEU A 53 3.13 18.40 9.71
C LEU A 53 4.44 19.01 9.21
N SER A 54 4.85 20.17 9.77
CA SER A 54 6.15 20.78 9.44
C SER A 54 7.33 19.85 9.74
N ARG A 55 7.31 19.16 10.90
CA ARG A 55 8.34 18.18 11.29
C ARG A 55 8.33 16.93 10.43
N LEU A 56 7.16 16.54 9.93
CA LEU A 56 7.01 15.34 9.12
C LEU A 56 7.39 15.53 7.65
N LYS A 57 7.58 16.77 7.17
CA LYS A 57 7.85 17.05 5.75
C LYS A 57 9.03 16.25 5.17
N ILE A 58 10.18 16.22 5.86
CA ILE A 58 11.36 15.48 5.41
C ILE A 58 11.16 13.97 5.57
N PRO A 59 10.78 13.45 6.77
CA PRO A 59 10.52 12.02 6.94
C PRO A 59 9.49 11.44 5.96
N LEU A 60 8.40 12.15 5.68
CA LEU A 60 7.38 11.74 4.71
C LEU A 60 7.92 11.73 3.28
N THR A 61 8.78 12.69 2.93
CA THR A 61 9.42 12.74 1.61
C THR A 61 10.33 11.52 1.42
N ASP A 62 11.13 11.18 2.42
CA ASP A 62 12.06 10.05 2.34
C ASP A 62 11.32 8.71 2.34
N TRP A 63 10.29 8.57 3.15
CA TRP A 63 9.41 7.40 3.12
C TRP A 63 8.68 7.24 1.78
N SER A 64 8.18 8.34 1.21
CA SER A 64 7.55 8.34 -0.11
C SER A 64 8.52 7.90 -1.20
N LYS A 65 9.80 8.29 -1.11
CA LYS A 65 10.87 7.80 -2.00
C LYS A 65 11.09 6.30 -1.84
N VAL A 66 11.18 5.79 -0.60
CA VAL A 66 11.33 4.34 -0.34
C VAL A 66 10.22 3.55 -1.06
N ILE A 67 8.95 3.91 -0.83
CA ILE A 67 7.83 3.23 -1.49
C ILE A 67 7.91 3.40 -3.02
N SER A 68 8.15 4.62 -3.50
CA SER A 68 8.18 4.90 -4.94
C SER A 68 9.33 4.23 -5.69
N THR A 69 10.44 3.97 -5.02
CA THR A 69 11.60 3.29 -5.59
C THR A 69 11.43 1.78 -5.56
N TYR A 70 10.99 1.21 -4.45
CA TYR A 70 10.98 -0.24 -4.26
C TYR A 70 9.69 -0.93 -4.72
N LEU A 71 8.51 -0.35 -4.43
CA LEU A 71 7.23 -1.01 -4.69
C LEU A 71 7.06 -1.47 -6.16
N PRO A 72 7.45 -0.69 -7.19
CA PRO A 72 7.31 -1.11 -8.58
C PRO A 72 8.05 -2.41 -8.93
N PHE A 73 9.16 -2.73 -8.25
CA PHE A 73 9.90 -3.98 -8.47
C PHE A 73 9.10 -5.23 -8.06
N PHE A 74 8.06 -5.05 -7.24
CA PHE A 74 7.24 -6.13 -6.71
C PHE A 74 5.78 -6.06 -7.17
N THR A 75 5.33 -4.95 -7.75
CA THR A 75 3.93 -4.77 -8.19
C THR A 75 3.74 -4.71 -9.70
N SER A 76 4.82 -4.85 -10.48
CA SER A 76 4.76 -4.89 -11.95
C SER A 76 3.80 -5.98 -12.46
N SER A 77 3.11 -5.70 -13.56
CA SER A 77 2.03 -6.54 -14.11
C SER A 77 2.46 -7.93 -14.59
N ASN A 78 3.75 -8.11 -14.88
CA ASN A 78 4.35 -9.38 -15.30
C ASN A 78 4.65 -10.34 -14.14
N LEU A 79 4.47 -9.90 -12.88
CA LEU A 79 4.70 -10.73 -11.70
C LEU A 79 3.46 -11.54 -11.34
N HIS A 80 3.68 -12.68 -10.68
CA HIS A 80 2.60 -13.53 -10.21
C HIS A 80 1.78 -12.81 -9.11
N PRO A 81 0.44 -12.94 -9.06
CA PRO A 81 -0.39 -12.25 -8.07
C PRO A 81 0.02 -12.49 -6.62
N ALA A 82 0.52 -13.69 -6.29
CA ALA A 82 0.99 -13.99 -4.94
C ALA A 82 2.23 -13.16 -4.55
N ASP A 83 3.17 -12.97 -5.48
CA ASP A 83 4.39 -12.18 -5.24
C ASP A 83 4.08 -10.69 -5.12
N ARG A 84 3.06 -10.21 -5.85
CA ARG A 84 2.57 -8.84 -5.75
C ARG A 84 1.92 -8.61 -4.39
N PHE A 85 1.08 -9.55 -3.94
CA PHE A 85 0.36 -9.45 -2.67
C PHE A 85 1.29 -9.26 -1.46
N ILE A 86 2.37 -10.05 -1.38
CA ILE A 86 3.34 -10.01 -0.28
C ILE A 86 4.13 -8.69 -0.19
N ALA A 87 4.05 -7.82 -1.20
CA ALA A 87 4.58 -6.46 -1.14
C ALA A 87 3.48 -5.43 -0.86
N ILE A 88 2.31 -5.54 -1.51
CA ILE A 88 1.22 -4.56 -1.40
C ILE A 88 0.61 -4.59 0.01
N GLN A 89 0.35 -5.77 0.57
CA GLN A 89 -0.28 -5.94 1.87
C GLN A 89 0.52 -5.29 3.01
N PRO A 90 1.82 -5.60 3.22
CA PRO A 90 2.58 -4.97 4.30
C PRO A 90 2.83 -3.48 4.05
N THR A 91 2.89 -3.04 2.79
CA THR A 91 2.95 -1.60 2.45
C THR A 91 1.70 -0.87 2.91
N THR A 92 0.53 -1.47 2.69
CA THR A 92 -0.76 -0.94 3.13
C THR A 92 -0.85 -0.92 4.65
N LEU A 93 -0.43 -1.99 5.34
CA LEU A 93 -0.41 -2.01 6.80
C LEU A 93 0.51 -0.94 7.40
N GLN A 94 1.71 -0.72 6.84
CA GLN A 94 2.62 0.33 7.31
C GLN A 94 2.06 1.73 7.02
N PHE A 95 1.34 1.91 5.90
CA PHE A 95 0.61 3.14 5.59
C PHE A 95 -0.50 3.41 6.62
N ILE A 96 -1.35 2.43 6.92
CA ILE A 96 -2.41 2.56 7.94
C ILE A 96 -1.82 2.84 9.32
N ARG A 97 -0.75 2.11 9.69
CA ARG A 97 -0.03 2.32 10.95
C ARG A 97 0.51 3.75 11.04
N LEU A 98 1.04 4.30 9.95
CA LEU A 98 1.44 5.70 9.93
C LEU A 98 0.23 6.62 10.19
N LEU A 99 -0.87 6.43 9.46
CA LEU A 99 -2.06 7.26 9.59
C LEU A 99 -2.64 7.24 11.01
N SER A 100 -2.63 6.09 11.69
CA SER A 100 -3.14 5.98 13.06
C SER A 100 -2.33 6.75 14.12
N HIS A 101 -1.11 7.21 13.77
CA HIS A 101 -0.29 8.06 14.64
C HIS A 101 -0.37 9.54 14.26
N LEU A 102 -0.89 9.89 13.08
CA LEU A 102 -1.01 11.28 12.65
C LEU A 102 -2.14 11.98 13.43
N PRO A 103 -2.01 13.30 13.71
CA PRO A 103 -3.15 14.08 14.17
C PRO A 103 -4.24 14.06 13.10
N THR A 104 -5.50 14.32 13.46
CA THR A 104 -6.58 14.46 12.47
C THR A 104 -6.22 15.56 11.46
N ILE A 105 -6.01 15.15 10.20
CA ILE A 105 -5.64 16.03 9.08
C ILE A 105 -6.91 16.35 8.30
N THR A 106 -7.19 17.63 8.12
CA THR A 106 -8.21 18.13 7.20
C THR A 106 -7.68 18.16 5.77
N ASP A 107 -8.55 18.08 4.76
CA ASP A 107 -8.15 17.96 3.35
C ASP A 107 -7.20 19.07 2.86
N ASP A 108 -7.33 20.28 3.40
CA ASP A 108 -6.46 21.43 3.10
C ASP A 108 -5.04 21.29 3.65
N GLN A 109 -4.83 20.43 4.66
CA GLN A 109 -3.55 20.20 5.32
C GLN A 109 -2.86 18.91 4.87
N LEU A 110 -3.48 18.14 3.99
CA LEU A 110 -2.96 16.85 3.53
C LEU A 110 -1.62 17.02 2.79
N PRO A 111 -0.51 16.45 3.31
CA PRO A 111 0.75 16.43 2.58
C PRO A 111 0.60 15.73 1.23
N THR A 112 1.02 16.37 0.14
CA THR A 112 0.95 15.81 -1.23
C THR A 112 1.63 14.45 -1.34
N SER A 113 2.69 14.21 -0.56
CA SER A 113 3.37 12.90 -0.52
C SER A 113 2.48 11.79 0.06
N LEU A 114 1.61 12.09 1.03
CA LEU A 114 0.69 11.10 1.60
C LEU A 114 -0.40 10.74 0.60
N ASP A 115 -1.03 11.74 -0.03
CA ASP A 115 -2.01 11.49 -1.09
C ASP A 115 -1.38 10.69 -2.24
N TYR A 116 -0.21 11.12 -2.73
CA TYR A 116 0.49 10.42 -3.81
C TYR A 116 0.79 8.95 -3.50
N ILE A 117 1.25 8.65 -2.28
CA ILE A 117 1.49 7.26 -1.88
C ILE A 117 0.18 6.49 -1.77
N TRP A 118 -0.88 7.12 -1.26
CA TRP A 118 -2.20 6.49 -1.22
C TRP A 118 -2.69 6.11 -2.62
N GLN A 119 -2.60 7.03 -3.59
CA GLN A 119 -2.94 6.73 -4.99
C GLN A 119 -2.15 5.53 -5.53
N LYS A 120 -0.85 5.44 -5.23
CA LYS A 120 -0.01 4.30 -5.65
C LYS A 120 -0.44 2.97 -5.02
N ILE A 121 -0.79 2.98 -3.73
CA ILE A 121 -1.27 1.78 -3.04
C ILE A 121 -2.61 1.35 -3.63
N ARG A 122 -3.55 2.28 -3.84
CA ARG A 122 -4.84 2.02 -4.49
C ARG A 122 -4.67 1.43 -5.88
N GLN A 123 -3.82 2.04 -6.71
CA GLN A 123 -3.54 1.53 -8.05
C GLN A 123 -2.95 0.11 -7.99
N SER A 124 -2.01 -0.14 -7.08
CA SER A 124 -1.38 -1.46 -6.94
C SER A 124 -2.40 -2.54 -6.55
N TRP A 125 -3.33 -2.22 -5.65
CA TRP A 125 -4.45 -3.10 -5.31
C TRP A 125 -5.41 -3.32 -6.48
N SER A 126 -5.78 -2.27 -7.20
CA SER A 126 -6.65 -2.38 -8.38
C SER A 126 -6.02 -3.25 -9.45
N ASP A 127 -4.74 -3.04 -9.78
CA ASP A 127 -4.02 -3.82 -10.78
C ASP A 127 -3.83 -5.27 -10.35
N TRP A 128 -3.66 -5.52 -9.06
CA TRP A 128 -3.59 -6.86 -8.49
C TRP A 128 -4.94 -7.58 -8.57
N PHE A 129 -6.02 -6.88 -8.19
CA PHE A 129 -7.37 -7.42 -8.25
C PHE A 129 -7.78 -7.74 -9.68
N ASN A 130 -7.60 -6.82 -10.62
CA ASN A 130 -7.91 -7.01 -12.03
C ASN A 130 -7.14 -8.20 -12.64
N GLN A 131 -5.88 -8.40 -12.24
CA GLN A 131 -5.11 -9.55 -12.68
C GLN A 131 -5.71 -10.88 -12.16
N ILE A 132 -6.13 -10.94 -10.90
CA ILE A 132 -6.73 -12.17 -10.35
C ILE A 132 -8.10 -12.43 -10.97
N ASP A 133 -8.92 -11.39 -11.09
CA ASP A 133 -10.23 -11.48 -11.71
C ASP A 133 -10.13 -12.02 -13.14
N ASP A 134 -9.23 -11.47 -13.96
CA ASP A 134 -8.98 -11.97 -15.33
C ASP A 134 -8.44 -13.40 -15.33
N ASN A 135 -7.46 -13.70 -14.46
CA ASN A 135 -6.88 -15.03 -14.35
C ASN A 135 -7.95 -16.09 -14.00
N VAL A 136 -8.82 -15.83 -13.03
CA VAL A 136 -9.85 -16.80 -12.59
C VAL A 136 -11.03 -16.85 -13.56
N ASN A 137 -11.62 -15.69 -13.86
CA ASN A 137 -12.91 -15.62 -14.55
C ASN A 137 -12.79 -15.71 -16.08
N ASN A 138 -11.66 -15.28 -16.67
CA ASN A 138 -11.46 -15.33 -18.12
C ASN A 138 -10.48 -16.42 -18.56
N GLN A 139 -9.40 -16.65 -17.79
CA GLN A 139 -8.35 -17.61 -18.17
C GLN A 139 -8.49 -18.99 -17.50
N GLY A 140 -9.41 -19.14 -16.52
CA GLY A 140 -9.62 -20.40 -15.81
C GLY A 140 -8.45 -20.83 -14.92
N ALA A 141 -7.59 -19.89 -14.52
CA ALA A 141 -6.47 -20.15 -13.62
C ALA A 141 -6.98 -20.59 -12.24
N MET A 142 -6.29 -21.56 -11.64
CA MET A 142 -6.62 -22.10 -10.33
C MET A 142 -5.57 -21.66 -9.31
N PHE A 143 -6.02 -21.08 -8.21
CA PHE A 143 -5.19 -20.80 -7.03
C PHE A 143 -5.48 -21.83 -5.95
N SER A 144 -4.47 -22.19 -5.16
CA SER A 144 -4.69 -23.08 -4.02
C SER A 144 -5.58 -22.39 -2.98
N ALA A 145 -6.41 -23.18 -2.30
CA ALA A 145 -7.24 -22.68 -1.20
C ALA A 145 -6.40 -21.98 -0.11
N SER A 146 -5.18 -22.45 0.14
CA SER A 146 -4.25 -21.84 1.10
C SER A 146 -3.82 -20.41 0.71
N ILE A 147 -3.56 -20.17 -0.57
CA ILE A 147 -3.20 -18.84 -1.08
C ILE A 147 -4.42 -17.91 -0.98
N LEU A 148 -5.59 -18.37 -1.41
CA LEU A 148 -6.83 -17.58 -1.36
C LEU A 148 -7.21 -17.21 0.08
N GLN A 149 -7.06 -18.14 1.03
CA GLN A 149 -7.25 -17.87 2.46
C GLN A 149 -6.23 -16.86 3.00
N THR A 150 -4.97 -16.95 2.55
CA THR A 150 -3.93 -15.97 2.92
C THR A 150 -4.29 -14.57 2.41
N TRP A 151 -4.80 -14.47 1.19
CA TRP A 151 -5.27 -13.19 0.64
C TRP A 151 -6.48 -12.65 1.38
N ALA A 152 -7.49 -13.48 1.63
CA ALA A 152 -8.68 -13.10 2.39
C ALA A 152 -8.31 -12.57 3.78
N LYS A 153 -7.42 -13.29 4.49
CA LYS A 153 -6.92 -12.86 5.80
C LYS A 153 -6.17 -11.53 5.71
N GLY A 154 -5.28 -11.36 4.73
CA GLY A 154 -4.54 -10.10 4.58
C GLY A 154 -5.43 -8.91 4.18
N LEU A 155 -6.51 -9.15 3.40
CA LEU A 155 -7.54 -8.15 3.11
C LEU A 155 -8.36 -7.78 4.35
N ASP A 156 -8.62 -8.74 5.24
CA ASP A 156 -9.23 -8.46 6.54
C ASP A 156 -8.31 -7.64 7.43
N GLU A 157 -7.02 -8.00 7.50
CA GLU A 157 -6.02 -7.30 8.31
C GLU A 157 -5.89 -5.81 7.93
N ILE A 158 -5.90 -5.48 6.64
CA ILE A 158 -5.83 -4.07 6.20
C ILE A 158 -7.12 -3.28 6.45
N CYS A 159 -8.26 -3.94 6.68
CA CYS A 159 -9.52 -3.26 7.00
C CYS A 159 -9.70 -3.04 8.51
N GLN A 160 -8.83 -3.59 9.35
CA GLN A 160 -8.93 -3.46 10.81
C GLN A 160 -8.48 -2.08 11.26
N SER A 161 -9.17 -1.55 12.28
CA SER A 161 -8.83 -0.30 12.95
C SER A 161 -9.20 -0.42 14.43
N ASP A 162 -8.23 -0.20 15.33
CA ASP A 162 -8.45 -0.26 16.79
C ASP A 162 -9.36 0.86 17.30
N LYS A 163 -9.38 1.99 16.57
CA LYS A 163 -10.17 3.18 16.87
C LYS A 163 -10.97 3.55 15.64
N THR A 164 -12.08 4.26 15.84
CA THR A 164 -12.80 4.88 14.73
C THR A 164 -11.85 5.84 14.01
N PRO A 165 -11.54 5.59 12.73
CA PRO A 165 -10.65 6.45 11.98
C PRO A 165 -11.35 7.79 11.69
N GLU A 166 -10.58 8.86 11.56
CA GLU A 166 -11.08 10.21 11.27
C GLU A 166 -10.34 10.84 10.09
N GLY A 167 -10.97 11.85 9.47
CA GLY A 167 -10.39 12.62 8.37
C GLY A 167 -9.87 11.73 7.23
N PHE A 168 -8.66 12.04 6.75
CA PHE A 168 -8.03 11.28 5.67
C PHE A 168 -7.86 9.78 5.97
N HIS A 169 -7.66 9.39 7.24
CA HIS A 169 -7.56 7.97 7.62
C HIS A 169 -8.89 7.25 7.42
N ALA A 170 -10.01 7.89 7.75
CA ALA A 170 -11.35 7.32 7.52
C ALA A 170 -11.59 7.06 6.03
N SER A 171 -11.27 8.03 5.17
CA SER A 171 -11.41 7.90 3.71
C SER A 171 -10.58 6.73 3.17
N CYS A 172 -9.32 6.59 3.60
CA CYS A 172 -8.48 5.46 3.20
C CYS A 172 -9.07 4.12 3.67
N GLN A 173 -9.60 4.05 4.89
CA GLN A 173 -10.19 2.82 5.41
C GLN A 173 -11.49 2.43 4.68
N ILE A 174 -12.33 3.41 4.31
CA ILE A 174 -13.53 3.16 3.50
C ILE A 174 -13.15 2.55 2.14
N ASP A 175 -12.12 3.09 1.48
CA ASP A 175 -11.61 2.56 0.22
C ASP A 175 -11.10 1.11 0.35
N LEU A 176 -10.42 0.77 1.44
CA LEU A 176 -9.95 -0.60 1.71
C LEU A 176 -11.11 -1.56 1.97
N ILE A 177 -12.14 -1.10 2.68
CA ILE A 177 -13.37 -1.87 2.89
C ILE A 177 -14.05 -2.10 1.54
N ASN A 178 -14.15 -1.08 0.68
CA ASN A 178 -14.70 -1.21 -0.67
C ASN A 178 -13.91 -2.21 -1.51
N LEU A 179 -12.57 -2.14 -1.47
CA LEU A 179 -11.68 -3.08 -2.14
C LEU A 179 -11.95 -4.52 -1.69
N ARG A 180 -12.02 -4.76 -0.38
CA ARG A 180 -12.31 -6.09 0.18
C ARG A 180 -13.69 -6.59 -0.23
N GLN A 181 -14.72 -5.75 -0.15
CA GLN A 181 -16.07 -6.14 -0.56
C GLN A 181 -16.16 -6.47 -2.06
N ASN A 182 -15.45 -5.71 -2.90
CA ASN A 182 -15.34 -6.02 -4.33
C ASN A 182 -14.65 -7.37 -4.54
N TRP A 183 -13.60 -7.67 -3.77
CA TRP A 183 -12.95 -8.97 -3.83
C TRP A 183 -13.88 -10.11 -3.39
N GLU A 184 -14.59 -9.95 -2.27
CA GLU A 184 -15.55 -10.95 -1.78
C GLU A 184 -16.69 -11.19 -2.78
N SER A 185 -17.19 -10.14 -3.44
CA SER A 185 -18.25 -10.25 -4.45
C SER A 185 -17.83 -11.02 -5.70
N ASN A 186 -16.60 -10.86 -6.18
CA ASN A 186 -16.15 -11.47 -7.44
C ASN A 186 -15.46 -12.82 -7.24
N LEU A 187 -14.78 -13.00 -6.09
CA LEU A 187 -13.88 -14.13 -5.85
C LEU A 187 -14.16 -14.85 -4.52
N GLY A 188 -15.04 -14.35 -3.66
CA GLY A 188 -15.36 -14.96 -2.36
C GLY A 188 -15.92 -16.38 -2.46
N TRP A 189 -16.60 -16.69 -3.56
CA TRP A 189 -17.11 -18.04 -3.85
C TRP A 189 -16.00 -19.09 -3.93
N LEU A 190 -14.75 -18.73 -4.30
CA LEU A 190 -13.62 -19.65 -4.37
C LEU A 190 -13.25 -20.26 -3.01
N ILE A 191 -13.59 -19.57 -1.93
CA ILE A 191 -13.33 -20.01 -0.55
C ILE A 191 -14.63 -20.12 0.27
N ALA A 192 -15.79 -20.19 -0.40
CA ALA A 192 -17.11 -20.24 0.23
C ALA A 192 -17.32 -19.13 1.28
N ARG A 193 -16.91 -17.91 0.94
CA ARG A 193 -16.97 -16.75 1.82
C ARG A 193 -18.05 -15.77 1.38
N ASP A 194 -18.89 -15.39 2.32
CA ASP A 194 -19.89 -14.34 2.15
C ASP A 194 -19.27 -12.94 2.27
N ILE A 195 -19.98 -11.94 1.73
CA ILE A 195 -19.60 -10.53 1.86
C ILE A 195 -19.66 -10.14 3.33
N THR A 196 -18.53 -9.65 3.85
CA THR A 196 -18.45 -9.20 5.23
C THR A 196 -19.17 -7.86 5.39
N ALA A 197 -19.99 -7.75 6.44
CA ALA A 197 -20.67 -6.52 6.80
C ALA A 197 -19.68 -5.37 7.07
N ARG A 198 -20.08 -4.16 6.69
CA ARG A 198 -19.30 -2.95 7.01
C ARG A 198 -19.37 -2.65 8.51
N PRO A 199 -18.30 -2.13 9.12
CA PRO A 199 -18.38 -1.62 10.48
C PRO A 199 -19.32 -0.40 10.52
N SER A 200 -19.97 -0.17 11.65
CA SER A 200 -21.01 0.87 11.79
C SER A 200 -20.54 2.29 11.49
N TRP A 201 -19.24 2.57 11.62
CA TRP A 201 -18.66 3.87 11.30
C TRP A 201 -18.40 4.08 9.79
N ALA A 202 -18.46 3.00 8.98
CA ALA A 202 -18.18 3.01 7.55
C ALA A 202 -19.44 2.87 6.68
N VAL A 203 -20.61 3.15 7.26
CA VAL A 203 -21.92 3.13 6.60
C VAL A 203 -22.23 4.48 5.97
#